data_AF-A0A970SMA2-F1
#
_entry.id   AF-A0A970SMA2-F1
#
_cell.length_a   1.000
_cell.length_b   1.000
_cell.length_c   1.000
_cell.angle_alpha   90.00
_cell.angle_beta   90.00
_cell.angle_gamma   90.00
#
_symmetry.space_group_name_H-M   'P 1'
#
loop_
_entity.id
_entity.type
_entity.pdbx_description
1 polymer ?
#
loop_
_entity_poly.entity_id
_entity_poly.type
_entity_poly.pdbx_seq_one_letter_code
_entity_poly.pdbx_strand_id
1 'polypeptide(L)'
;MGYYSRTMKITLPSMIDRHTERIRSKSRSLKQILGYLGPGFFVTVGFIDPGNWATNVAAGSYYGYRLLWVVGLGTLILILWQHMSAHLGVVTGKCLAESIRDNVKRVPSAIYGITAMAAISATALAELLGAAIGLYILFRVPIVVGMAVSAVISGLAIWFRRHATLEKVIVALVSAVGVCYLVELYLVKPDWAAAAYHMVVP
;
A
#
# COMPACT_ATOMS: atom_id res chain seq x y z
N MET A 1 -66.14 -28.66 -13.98
CA MET A 1 -66.42 -27.23 -13.69
C MET A 1 -65.57 -26.83 -12.49
N GLY A 2 -64.65 -25.89 -12.50
CA GLY A 2 -64.42 -24.78 -13.41
C GLY A 2 -64.25 -23.52 -12.59
N TYR A 3 -63.05 -23.25 -12.04
CA TYR A 3 -62.67 -21.94 -11.50
C TYR A 3 -61.16 -21.69 -11.68
N TYR A 4 -60.65 -21.95 -12.88
CA TYR A 4 -59.40 -21.38 -13.41
C TYR A 4 -59.74 -20.02 -14.05
N SER A 5 -59.98 -18.98 -13.26
CA SER A 5 -60.04 -17.60 -13.76
C SER A 5 -60.24 -16.59 -12.64
N ARG A 6 -59.15 -15.98 -12.18
CA ARG A 6 -59.04 -14.58 -11.72
C ARG A 6 -57.83 -14.43 -10.80
N THR A 7 -56.71 -14.03 -11.40
CA THR A 7 -55.71 -13.06 -10.88
C THR A 7 -54.40 -13.11 -11.68
N MET A 8 -54.43 -13.61 -12.92
CA MET A 8 -53.46 -13.28 -13.95
C MET A 8 -53.74 -11.86 -14.49
N LYS A 9 -53.54 -10.84 -13.65
CA LYS A 9 -53.51 -9.40 -13.95
C LYS A 9 -53.21 -8.72 -12.61
N ILE A 10 -52.22 -7.84 -12.55
CA ILE A 10 -51.48 -7.38 -11.35
C ILE A 10 -50.40 -8.43 -11.02
N THR A 11 -49.16 -8.38 -11.51
CA THR A 11 -48.19 -7.33 -11.18
C THR A 11 -46.90 -7.38 -12.04
N LEU A 12 -46.97 -7.65 -13.35
CA LEU A 12 -45.77 -7.57 -14.21
C LEU A 12 -45.03 -6.20 -14.17
N PRO A 13 -45.70 -5.03 -14.03
CA PRO A 13 -45.00 -3.74 -13.92
C PRO A 13 -44.13 -3.63 -12.65
N SER A 14 -44.56 -4.21 -11.52
CA SER A 14 -43.85 -4.08 -10.24
C SER A 14 -42.57 -4.91 -10.12
N MET A 15 -42.38 -5.90 -11.00
CA MET A 15 -41.15 -6.68 -11.04
C MET A 15 -40.09 -5.98 -11.90
N ILE A 16 -40.53 -5.28 -12.95
CA ILE A 16 -39.67 -4.45 -13.80
C ILE A 16 -39.25 -3.20 -13.03
N ASP A 17 -40.15 -2.52 -12.31
CA ASP A 17 -39.79 -1.37 -11.48
C ASP A 17 -38.80 -1.74 -10.37
N ARG A 18 -38.97 -2.89 -9.70
CA ARG A 18 -38.01 -3.38 -8.68
C ARG A 18 -36.65 -3.79 -9.27
N HIS A 19 -36.60 -4.25 -10.52
CA HIS A 19 -35.33 -4.49 -11.21
C HIS A 19 -34.67 -3.18 -11.66
N THR A 20 -35.45 -2.19 -12.06
CA THR A 20 -34.94 -0.92 -12.58
C THR A 20 -34.47 0.00 -11.45
N GLU A 21 -35.09 -0.03 -10.26
CA GLU A 21 -34.59 0.65 -9.06
C GLU A 21 -33.31 0.02 -8.48
N ARG A 22 -33.15 -1.31 -8.55
CA ARG A 22 -31.89 -1.98 -8.17
C ARG A 22 -30.72 -1.60 -9.08
N ILE A 23 -31.00 -1.24 -10.34
CA ILE A 23 -29.99 -0.78 -11.29
C ILE A 23 -29.66 0.72 -11.07
N ARG A 24 -30.59 1.51 -10.51
CA ARG A 24 -30.48 2.98 -10.41
C ARG A 24 -29.82 3.52 -9.13
N SER A 25 -29.65 2.75 -8.05
CA SER A 25 -28.93 3.20 -6.85
C SER A 25 -27.41 2.99 -6.89
N LYS A 26 -26.84 2.82 -8.10
CA LYS A 26 -25.40 2.58 -8.31
C LYS A 26 -24.55 3.85 -8.19
N SER A 27 -24.93 4.81 -7.35
CA SER A 27 -23.96 5.76 -6.79
C SER A 27 -23.22 4.99 -5.70
N ARG A 28 -22.11 4.34 -6.04
CA ARG A 28 -21.19 3.78 -5.05
C ARG A 28 -20.91 4.92 -4.06
N SER A 29 -21.43 4.81 -2.84
CA SER A 29 -21.27 5.85 -1.84
C SER A 29 -19.77 6.11 -1.70
N LEU A 30 -19.34 7.37 -1.65
CA LEU A 30 -17.95 7.74 -1.37
C LEU A 30 -17.37 6.94 -0.17
N LYS A 31 -18.22 6.62 0.81
CA LYS A 31 -17.88 5.75 1.95
C LYS A 31 -17.53 4.30 1.56
N GLN A 32 -18.21 3.73 0.57
CA GLN A 32 -17.89 2.39 0.03
C GLN A 32 -16.57 2.42 -0.74
N ILE A 33 -16.33 3.46 -1.55
CA ILE A 33 -15.07 3.63 -2.29
C ILE A 33 -13.90 3.79 -1.30
N LEU A 34 -14.05 4.63 -0.28
CA LEU A 34 -13.07 4.81 0.79
C LEU A 34 -12.81 3.52 1.57
N GLY A 35 -13.84 2.68 1.78
CA GLY A 35 -13.68 1.37 2.42
C GLY A 35 -12.80 0.40 1.64
N TYR A 36 -12.76 0.49 0.30
CA TYR A 36 -11.88 -0.33 -0.54
C TYR A 36 -10.45 0.22 -0.67
N LEU A 37 -10.19 1.45 -0.25
CA LEU A 37 -8.84 2.03 -0.28
C LEU A 37 -7.93 1.51 0.84
N GLY A 38 -8.50 0.97 1.93
CA GLY A 38 -7.75 0.51 3.11
C GLY A 38 -6.59 -0.44 2.78
N PRO A 39 -6.83 -1.56 2.07
CA PRO A 39 -5.77 -2.50 1.71
C PRO A 39 -4.68 -1.87 0.83
N GLY A 40 -5.06 -0.99 -0.10
CA GLY A 40 -4.11 -0.28 -0.98
C GLY A 40 -3.23 0.68 -0.20
N PHE A 41 -3.80 1.42 0.76
CA PHE A 41 -3.06 2.34 1.60
C PHE A 41 -1.95 1.62 2.38
N PHE A 42 -2.25 0.48 3.00
CA PHE A 42 -1.25 -0.32 3.72
C PHE A 42 -0.09 -0.77 2.82
N VAL A 43 -0.40 -1.16 1.58
CA VAL A 43 0.63 -1.51 0.59
C VAL A 43 1.49 -0.29 0.27
N THR A 44 0.89 0.90 0.09
CA THR A 44 1.65 2.12 -0.23
C THR A 44 2.57 2.59 0.90
N VAL A 45 2.18 2.41 2.17
CA VAL A 45 3.02 2.78 3.32
C VAL A 45 4.35 2.01 3.31
N GLY A 46 4.34 0.74 2.89
CA GLY A 46 5.55 -0.06 2.77
C GLY A 46 6.53 0.40 1.68
N PHE A 47 6.13 1.33 0.80
CA PHE A 47 7.03 1.97 -0.18
C PHE A 47 7.58 3.32 0.30
N ILE A 48 7.07 3.81 1.44
CA ILE A 48 7.50 5.05 2.06
C ILE A 48 8.28 4.69 3.34
N ASP A 49 9.20 3.72 3.21
CA ASP A 49 10.05 3.22 4.28
C ASP A 49 11.40 3.97 4.32
N PRO A 50 12.09 3.99 5.48
CA PRO A 50 13.39 4.62 5.63
C PRO A 50 14.47 4.08 4.69
N GLY A 51 14.36 2.82 4.25
CA GLY A 51 15.29 2.21 3.30
C GLY A 51 15.26 2.90 1.94
N ASN A 52 14.06 3.13 1.41
CA ASN A 52 13.86 3.89 0.18
C ASN A 52 14.26 5.36 0.32
N TRP A 53 14.10 5.98 1.49
CA TRP A 53 14.55 7.36 1.70
C TRP A 53 16.06 7.48 1.66
N ALA A 54 16.79 6.56 2.30
CA ALA A 54 18.24 6.59 2.36
C ALA A 54 18.86 6.56 0.95
N THR A 55 18.36 5.66 0.09
CA THR A 55 18.82 5.53 -1.29
C THR A 55 18.46 6.77 -2.13
N ASN A 56 17.23 7.28 -2.00
CA ASN A 56 16.79 8.46 -2.75
C ASN A 56 17.52 9.75 -2.35
N VAL A 57 17.75 9.96 -1.04
CA VAL A 57 18.50 11.11 -0.53
C VAL A 57 19.97 11.03 -0.95
N ALA A 58 20.60 9.86 -0.84
CA ALA A 58 21.96 9.66 -1.32
C ALA A 58 22.06 9.90 -2.83
N ALA A 59 21.16 9.30 -3.62
CA ALA A 59 21.11 9.48 -5.07
C ALA A 59 20.93 10.95 -5.47
N GLY A 60 20.01 11.67 -4.82
CA GLY A 60 19.80 13.11 -5.04
C GLY A 60 21.02 13.95 -4.69
N SER A 61 21.74 13.58 -3.61
CA SER A 61 22.98 14.28 -3.23
C SER A 61 24.13 14.07 -4.21
N TYR A 62 24.25 12.89 -4.83
CA TYR A 62 25.33 12.58 -5.77
C TYR A 62 25.00 12.96 -7.22
N TYR A 63 23.76 12.80 -7.65
CA TYR A 63 23.35 12.90 -9.06
C TYR A 63 22.32 14.01 -9.33
N GLY A 64 21.87 14.74 -8.31
CA GLY A 64 20.82 15.75 -8.44
C GLY A 64 19.53 15.14 -9.00
N TYR A 65 18.93 15.80 -10.00
CA TYR A 65 17.68 15.33 -10.60
C TYR A 65 17.85 14.20 -11.62
N ARG A 66 19.07 13.83 -12.03
CA ARG A 66 19.30 12.92 -13.17
C ARG A 66 18.70 11.52 -13.00
N LEU A 67 18.44 11.08 -11.76
CA LEU A 67 17.85 9.78 -11.47
C LEU A 67 16.32 9.82 -11.29
N LEU A 68 15.66 10.97 -11.46
CA LEU A 68 14.20 11.09 -11.30
C LEU A 68 13.42 10.18 -12.25
N TRP A 69 13.87 10.02 -13.49
CA TRP A 69 13.21 9.13 -14.46
C TRP A 69 13.22 7.67 -14.01
N VAL A 70 14.28 7.23 -13.30
CA VAL A 70 14.37 5.87 -12.74
C VAL A 70 13.30 5.68 -11.65
N VAL A 71 13.13 6.68 -10.79
CA VAL A 71 12.10 6.67 -9.73
C VAL A 71 10.70 6.67 -10.35
N GLY A 72 10.47 7.49 -11.38
CA GLY A 72 9.20 7.55 -12.11
C GLY A 72 8.86 6.23 -12.79
N LEU A 73 9.80 5.66 -13.55
CA LEU A 73 9.63 4.37 -14.22
C LEU A 73 9.46 3.23 -13.22
N GLY A 74 10.23 3.22 -12.13
CA GLY A 74 10.09 2.27 -11.04
C GLY A 74 8.70 2.31 -10.41
N THR A 75 8.14 3.51 -10.22
CA THR A 75 6.78 3.69 -9.71
C THR A 75 5.73 3.14 -10.67
N LEU A 76 5.89 3.30 -11.98
CA LEU A 76 4.97 2.74 -12.99
C LEU A 76 4.98 1.21 -12.98
N ILE A 77 6.18 0.60 -12.96
CA ILE A 77 6.31 -0.87 -12.85
C ILE A 77 5.70 -1.36 -11.55
N LEU A 78 5.93 -0.63 -10.46
CA LEU A 78 5.38 -0.98 -9.16
C LEU A 78 3.84 -0.98 -9.17
N ILE A 79 3.21 0.05 -9.74
CA ILE A 79 1.75 0.13 -9.87
C ILE A 79 1.24 -1.07 -10.67
N LEU A 80 1.90 -1.43 -11.78
CA LEU A 80 1.53 -2.58 -12.59
C LEU A 80 1.58 -3.88 -11.79
N TRP A 81 2.67 -4.13 -11.05
CA TRP A 81 2.82 -5.34 -10.23
C TRP A 81 1.78 -5.41 -9.10
N GLN A 82 1.52 -4.30 -8.41
CA GLN A 82 0.50 -4.27 -7.36
C GLN A 82 -0.90 -4.48 -7.94
N HIS A 83 -1.18 -3.90 -9.10
CA HIS A 83 -2.45 -4.11 -9.80
C HIS A 83 -2.65 -5.59 -10.17
N MET A 84 -1.63 -6.25 -10.70
CA MET A 84 -1.70 -7.67 -11.05
C MET A 84 -1.89 -8.57 -9.80
N SER A 85 -1.17 -8.27 -8.72
CA SER A 85 -1.29 -8.99 -7.45
C SER A 85 -2.70 -8.86 -6.86
N ALA A 86 -3.24 -7.63 -6.85
CA ALA A 86 -4.61 -7.37 -6.40
C ALA A 86 -5.64 -8.07 -7.30
N HIS A 87 -5.46 -8.01 -8.63
CA HIS A 87 -6.35 -8.67 -9.58
C HIS A 87 -6.36 -10.19 -9.40
N LEU A 88 -5.20 -10.82 -9.18
CA LEU A 88 -5.10 -12.24 -8.86
C LEU A 88 -5.90 -12.60 -7.62
N GLY A 89 -5.75 -11.83 -6.53
CA GLY A 89 -6.48 -12.04 -5.28
C GLY A 89 -7.99 -11.91 -5.43
N VAL A 90 -8.45 -10.93 -6.21
CA VAL A 90 -9.87 -10.71 -6.48
C VAL A 90 -10.49 -11.82 -7.34
N VAL A 91 -9.79 -12.29 -8.37
CA VAL A 91 -10.32 -13.30 -9.31
C VAL A 91 -10.27 -14.71 -8.73
N THR A 92 -9.18 -15.07 -8.06
CA THR A 92 -8.96 -16.44 -7.58
C THR A 92 -9.38 -16.66 -6.14
N GLY A 93 -9.53 -15.60 -5.35
CA GLY A 93 -9.74 -15.67 -3.91
C GLY A 93 -8.54 -16.19 -3.12
N LYS A 94 -7.37 -16.31 -3.76
CA LYS A 94 -6.12 -16.83 -3.17
C LYS A 94 -5.04 -15.76 -3.14
N CYS A 95 -4.16 -15.80 -2.16
CA CYS A 95 -2.96 -14.97 -2.17
C CYS A 95 -1.93 -15.52 -3.17
N LEU A 96 -0.95 -14.69 -3.56
CA LEU A 96 0.08 -15.09 -4.52
C LEU A 96 0.87 -16.33 -4.04
N ALA A 97 1.15 -16.43 -2.74
CA ALA A 97 1.87 -17.57 -2.18
C ALA A 97 1.08 -18.89 -2.29
N GLU A 98 -0.23 -18.86 -2.07
CA GLU A 98 -1.12 -20.01 -2.27
C GLU A 98 -1.20 -20.40 -3.75
N SER A 99 -1.33 -19.41 -4.64
CA SER A 99 -1.35 -19.66 -6.08
C SER A 99 -0.03 -20.27 -6.57
N ILE A 100 1.12 -19.84 -6.05
CA ILE A 100 2.42 -20.45 -6.35
C ILE A 100 2.46 -21.90 -5.84
N ARG A 101 2.01 -22.15 -4.60
CA ARG A 101 2.00 -23.49 -4.02
C ARG A 101 1.14 -24.48 -4.81
N ASP A 102 0.01 -24.03 -5.35
CA ASP A 102 -0.93 -24.87 -6.08
C ASP A 102 -0.50 -25.15 -7.53
N ASN A 103 0.20 -24.20 -8.17
CA ASN A 103 0.51 -24.27 -9.61
C ASN A 103 1.98 -24.59 -9.92
N VAL A 104 2.87 -24.57 -8.91
CA VAL A 104 4.31 -24.78 -9.09
C VAL A 104 4.77 -26.04 -8.37
N LYS A 105 5.77 -26.73 -8.94
CA LYS A 105 6.40 -27.90 -8.32
C LYS A 105 6.95 -27.54 -6.92
N ARG A 106 6.99 -28.54 -6.02
CA ARG A 106 7.36 -28.37 -4.60
C ARG A 106 8.70 -27.67 -4.38
N VAL A 107 9.73 -28.00 -5.15
CA VAL A 107 11.07 -27.44 -4.96
C VAL A 107 11.14 -25.95 -5.34
N PRO A 108 10.74 -25.51 -6.55
CA PRO A 108 10.68 -24.08 -6.86
C PRO A 108 9.73 -23.29 -5.95
N SER A 109 8.58 -23.86 -5.57
CA SER A 109 7.66 -23.24 -4.61
C SER A 109 8.34 -22.95 -3.26
N ALA A 110 9.15 -23.89 -2.75
CA ALA A 110 9.91 -23.69 -1.52
C ALA A 110 10.98 -22.60 -1.68
N ILE A 111 11.66 -22.53 -2.83
CA ILE A 111 12.64 -21.46 -3.12
C ILE A 111 11.96 -20.08 -3.06
N TYR A 112 10.79 -19.92 -3.69
CA TYR A 112 10.02 -18.67 -3.61
C TYR A 112 9.62 -18.32 -2.17
N GLY A 113 9.26 -19.32 -1.36
CA GLY A 113 8.96 -19.10 0.06
C GLY A 113 10.18 -18.59 0.84
N ILE A 114 11.35 -19.17 0.61
CA ILE A 114 12.60 -18.75 1.27
C ILE A 114 13.00 -17.33 0.84
N THR A 115 12.93 -17.01 -0.45
CA THR A 115 13.27 -15.67 -0.93
C THR A 115 12.29 -14.60 -0.41
N ALA A 116 11.00 -14.92 -0.31
CA ALA A 116 10.01 -14.04 0.32
C ALA A 116 10.33 -13.79 1.81
N MET A 117 10.75 -14.83 2.54
CA MET A 117 11.15 -14.71 3.94
C MET A 117 12.43 -13.86 4.10
N ALA A 118 13.38 -14.02 3.19
CA ALA A 118 14.59 -13.19 3.15
C ALA A 118 14.25 -11.72 2.84
N ALA A 119 13.36 -11.48 1.87
CA ALA A 119 12.92 -10.13 1.51
C ALA A 119 12.23 -9.42 2.67
N ILE A 120 11.26 -10.06 3.33
CA ILE A 120 10.55 -9.43 4.46
C ILE A 120 11.48 -9.19 5.65
N SER A 121 12.48 -10.05 5.87
CA SER A 121 13.49 -9.87 6.91
C SER A 121 14.41 -8.68 6.59
N ALA A 122 14.79 -8.50 5.32
CA ALA A 122 15.57 -7.36 4.87
C ALA A 122 14.80 -6.04 5.03
N THR A 123 13.51 -6.00 4.68
CA THR A 123 12.65 -4.83 4.90
C THR A 123 12.54 -4.51 6.39
N ALA A 124 12.29 -5.51 7.24
CA ALA A 124 12.22 -5.30 8.69
C ALA A 124 13.54 -4.76 9.27
N LEU A 125 14.69 -5.20 8.75
CA LEU A 125 15.99 -4.68 9.14
C LEU A 125 16.15 -3.20 8.76
N ALA A 126 15.77 -2.82 7.54
CA ALA A 126 15.83 -1.44 7.07
C ALA A 126 14.95 -0.51 7.92
N GLU A 127 13.74 -0.95 8.28
CA GLU A 127 12.83 -0.22 9.16
C GLU A 127 13.38 -0.03 10.57
N LEU A 128 13.92 -1.10 11.18
CA LEU A 128 14.53 -1.02 12.52
C LEU A 128 15.75 -0.11 12.54
N LEU A 129 16.58 -0.17 11.49
CA LEU A 129 17.74 0.70 11.35
C LEU A 129 17.31 2.16 11.17
N GLY A 130 16.32 2.43 10.32
CA GLY A 130 15.78 3.76 10.11
C GLY A 130 15.22 4.38 11.39
N ALA A 131 14.42 3.61 12.14
CA ALA A 131 13.89 4.04 13.43
C ALA A 131 15.01 4.33 14.45
N ALA A 132 16.03 3.47 14.51
CA ALA A 132 17.17 3.68 15.40
C ALA A 132 18.01 4.91 15.05
N ILE A 133 18.23 5.18 13.76
CA ILE A 133 18.91 6.39 13.28
C ILE A 133 18.07 7.63 13.62
N GLY A 134 16.74 7.57 13.46
CA GLY A 134 15.84 8.66 13.87
C GLY A 134 15.95 8.97 15.35
N LEU A 135 15.94 7.94 16.21
CA LEU A 135 16.14 8.09 17.66
C LEU A 135 17.53 8.64 18.01
N TYR A 136 18.56 8.23 17.27
CA TYR A 136 19.91 8.77 17.43
C TYR A 136 19.98 10.26 17.08
N ILE A 137 19.34 10.69 15.98
CA ILE A 137 19.34 12.11 15.58
C ILE A 137 18.57 12.96 16.59
N LEU A 138 17.42 12.47 17.09
CA LEU A 138 16.53 13.24 17.96
C LEU A 138 16.99 13.28 19.43
N PHE A 139 17.41 12.13 19.97
CA PHE A 139 17.70 11.96 21.40
C PHE A 139 19.15 11.57 21.69
N ARG A 140 19.99 11.40 20.66
CA ARG A 140 21.38 10.93 20.78
C ARG A 140 21.51 9.56 21.47
N VAL A 141 20.47 8.73 21.36
CA VAL A 141 20.46 7.36 21.88
C VAL A 141 21.34 6.46 21.00
N PRO A 142 22.24 5.63 21.57
CA PRO A 142 23.08 4.72 20.79
C PRO A 142 22.25 3.80 19.88
N ILE A 143 22.72 3.57 18.65
CA ILE A 143 21.96 2.85 17.60
C ILE A 143 21.49 1.47 18.07
N VAL A 144 22.35 0.71 18.77
CA VAL A 144 22.00 -0.63 19.28
C VAL A 144 20.82 -0.57 20.24
N VAL A 145 20.79 0.43 21.13
CA VAL A 145 19.69 0.65 22.06
C VAL A 145 18.45 1.12 21.30
N GLY A 146 18.59 2.03 20.34
CA GLY A 146 17.51 2.49 19.48
C GLY A 146 16.84 1.36 18.69
N MET A 147 17.62 0.42 18.15
CA MET A 147 17.12 -0.77 17.46
C MET A 147 16.35 -1.70 18.42
N ALA A 148 16.90 -1.97 19.60
CA ALA A 148 16.24 -2.81 20.60
C ALA A 148 14.91 -2.20 21.07
N VAL A 149 14.89 -0.89 21.37
CA VAL A 149 13.68 -0.16 21.75
C VAL A 149 12.64 -0.21 20.63
N SER A 150 13.04 0.04 19.38
CA SER A 150 12.13 0.00 18.22
C SER A 150 11.55 -1.40 18.01
N ALA A 151 12.36 -2.45 18.15
CA ALA A 151 11.89 -3.83 18.06
C ALA A 151 10.88 -4.18 19.16
N VAL A 152 11.14 -3.76 20.40
CA VAL A 152 10.21 -3.95 21.52
C VAL A 152 8.90 -3.21 21.27
N ILE A 153 8.95 -1.93 20.88
CA ILE A 153 7.75 -1.13 20.58
C ILE A 153 6.91 -1.78 19.49
N SER A 154 7.54 -2.22 18.39
CA SER A 154 6.85 -2.91 17.29
C SER A 154 6.24 -4.24 17.73
N GLY A 155 6.95 -5.03 18.54
CA GLY A 155 6.44 -6.28 19.10
C GLY A 155 5.24 -6.07 20.02
N LEU A 156 5.30 -5.06 20.91
CA LEU A 156 4.20 -4.69 21.80
C LEU A 156 3.00 -4.15 21.00
N ALA A 157 3.25 -3.39 19.93
CA ALA A 157 2.19 -2.88 19.06
C ALA A 157 1.38 -4.01 18.42
N ILE A 158 2.06 -5.07 17.95
CA ILE A 158 1.40 -6.28 17.42
C ILE A 158 0.64 -7.02 18.52
N TRP A 159 1.20 -7.12 19.73
CA TRP A 159 0.61 -7.88 20.83
C TRP A 159 -0.67 -7.26 21.41
N PHE A 160 -0.70 -5.93 21.60
CA PHE A 160 -1.74 -5.28 22.41
C PHE A 160 -2.94 -4.70 21.65
N ARG A 161 -2.89 -4.57 20.31
CA ARG A 161 -3.83 -3.69 19.61
C ARG A 161 -4.85 -4.40 18.73
N ARG A 162 -6.10 -3.97 18.87
CA ARG A 162 -7.19 -4.19 17.92
C ARG A 162 -6.88 -3.46 16.59
N HIS A 163 -6.81 -4.21 15.48
CA HIS A 163 -6.29 -3.79 14.17
C HIS A 163 -6.75 -2.39 13.69
N ALA A 164 -8.00 -2.00 13.95
CA ALA A 164 -8.57 -0.73 13.47
C ALA A 164 -7.97 0.55 14.11
N THR A 165 -7.39 0.47 15.31
CA THR A 165 -6.77 1.65 15.96
C THR A 165 -5.34 1.87 15.49
N LEU A 166 -4.61 0.78 15.21
CA LEU A 166 -3.24 0.86 14.66
C LEU A 166 -3.23 1.49 13.27
N GLU A 167 -4.17 1.10 12.43
CA GLU A 167 -4.33 1.67 11.09
C GLU A 167 -4.37 3.20 11.13
N LYS A 168 -5.23 3.77 11.98
CA LYS A 168 -5.38 5.21 12.10
C LYS A 168 -4.11 5.90 12.60
N VAL A 169 -3.40 5.26 13.53
CA VAL A 169 -2.13 5.80 14.06
C VAL A 169 -1.06 5.79 12.98
N ILE A 170 -0.93 4.71 12.21
CA ILE A 170 0.03 4.61 11.10
C ILE A 170 -0.30 5.66 10.04
N VAL A 171 -1.57 5.79 9.63
CA VAL A 171 -2.01 6.83 8.68
C VAL A 171 -1.63 8.22 9.19
N ALA A 172 -1.87 8.51 10.47
CA ALA A 172 -1.53 9.79 11.07
C ALA A 172 -0.02 10.06 11.04
N LEU A 173 0.81 9.10 11.43
CA LEU A 173 2.27 9.23 11.43
C LEU A 173 2.82 9.44 10.01
N VAL A 174 2.37 8.63 9.05
CA VAL A 174 2.80 8.75 7.64
C VAL A 174 2.35 10.10 7.06
N SER A 175 1.14 10.55 7.38
CA SER A 175 0.67 11.86 6.94
C SER A 175 1.51 13.01 7.51
N ALA A 176 1.95 12.91 8.77
CA ALA A 176 2.82 13.90 9.39
C ALA A 176 4.17 13.98 8.69
N VAL A 177 4.78 12.84 8.35
CA VAL A 177 6.01 12.78 7.55
C VAL A 177 5.81 13.43 6.18
N GLY A 178 4.70 13.11 5.49
CA GLY A 178 4.39 13.72 4.19
C GLY A 178 4.27 15.25 4.27
N VAL A 179 3.65 15.77 5.33
CA VAL A 179 3.56 17.22 5.58
C VAL A 179 4.95 17.82 5.80
N CYS A 180 5.84 17.17 6.56
CA CYS A 180 7.21 17.63 6.74
C CYS A 180 7.95 17.78 5.39
N TYR A 181 7.88 16.77 4.51
CA TYR A 181 8.51 16.85 3.19
C TYR A 181 7.91 17.96 2.30
N LEU A 182 6.59 18.20 2.37
CA LEU A 182 5.97 19.31 1.64
C LEU A 182 6.48 20.67 2.12
N VAL A 183 6.66 20.83 3.43
CA VAL A 183 7.25 22.05 4.01
C VAL A 183 8.71 22.20 3.55
N GLU A 184 9.50 21.12 3.55
CA GLU A 184 10.87 21.15 3.05
C GLU A 184 10.95 21.56 1.58
N LEU A 185 10.10 21.00 0.71
CA LEU A 185 10.05 21.37 -0.71
C LEU A 185 9.67 22.85 -0.91
N TYR A 186 8.78 23.37 -0.08
CA TYR A 186 8.41 24.79 -0.10
C TYR A 186 9.61 25.69 0.27
N LEU A 187 10.43 25.28 1.24
CA LEU A 187 11.60 26.03 1.69
C LEU A 187 12.78 25.95 0.70
N VAL A 188 13.04 24.77 0.14
CA VAL A 188 14.19 24.50 -0.75
C VAL A 188 14.03 25.19 -2.12
N LYS A 189 12.80 25.47 -2.55
CA LYS A 189 12.48 26.09 -3.86
C LYS A 189 13.17 25.39 -5.03
N PRO A 190 12.84 24.11 -5.31
CA PRO A 190 13.48 23.35 -6.37
C PRO A 190 13.16 23.95 -7.75
N ASP A 191 14.09 23.77 -8.68
CA ASP A 191 13.84 24.04 -10.10
C ASP A 191 12.89 22.98 -10.67
N TRP A 192 11.61 23.33 -10.70
CA TRP A 192 10.55 22.46 -11.22
C TRP A 192 10.68 22.17 -12.71
N ALA A 193 11.31 23.06 -13.50
CA ALA A 193 11.51 22.84 -14.93
C ALA A 193 12.56 21.75 -15.15
N ALA A 194 13.68 21.82 -14.42
CA ALA A 194 14.70 20.78 -14.44
C ALA A 194 14.18 19.45 -13.89
N ALA A 195 13.40 19.47 -12.81
CA ALA A 195 12.79 18.26 -12.24
C ALA A 195 11.80 17.58 -13.21
N ALA A 196 10.94 18.35 -13.88
CA ALA A 196 10.00 17.83 -14.87
C ALA A 196 10.72 17.23 -16.09
N TYR A 197 11.81 17.87 -16.53
CA TYR A 197 12.62 17.35 -17.64
C TYR A 197 13.26 16.00 -17.27
N HIS A 198 13.95 15.93 -16.13
CA HIS A 198 14.62 14.71 -15.67
C HIS A 198 13.68 13.62 -15.14
N MET A 199 12.38 13.91 -15.01
CA MET A 199 11.36 12.89 -14.75
C MET A 199 11.13 11.97 -15.96
N VAL A 200 11.44 12.43 -17.17
CA VAL A 200 11.21 11.68 -18.41
C VAL A 200 12.52 11.40 -19.17
N VAL A 201 13.51 12.29 -19.04
CA VAL A 201 14.78 12.20 -19.77
C VAL A 201 15.90 11.66 -18.88
N PRO A 202 16.64 10.62 -19.33
CA PRO A 202 17.77 10.06 -18.60
C PRO A 202 19.04 10.93 -18.55
#